data_AF-R7TJE1-F1
#
_entry.id   AF-R7TJE1-F1
#
_cell.length_a   1.000
_cell.length_b   1.000
_cell.length_c   1.000
_cell.angle_alpha   90.00
_cell.angle_beta   90.00
_cell.angle_gamma   90.00
#
_symmetry.space_group_name_H-M   'P 1'
#
loop_
_entity.id
_entity.type
_entity.pdbx_description
1 polymer ?
#
loop_
_entity_poly.entity_id
_entity_poly.type
_entity_poly.pdbx_seq_one_letter_code
_entity_poly.pdbx_strand_id
1 'polypeptide(L)'
;MKRNNRLSPLLLASSTGNVQSVKRLLEHKADPNQRNNQGLTALMFALHLDDASTQETIVGLLIEHGADVNLTDCNGYSALQIASAKQNVRILKKLFDSGADMT
;
A
#
# COMPACT_ATOMS: atom_id res chain seq x y z
N MET A 1 -0.38 23.70 -10.61
CA MET A 1 0.03 22.50 -11.35
C MET A 1 -0.87 21.35 -10.94
N LYS A 2 -1.83 20.94 -11.78
CA LYS A 2 -2.69 19.79 -11.48
C LYS A 2 -1.85 18.52 -11.68
N ARG A 3 -1.48 17.85 -10.59
CA ARG A 3 -0.92 16.50 -10.67
C ARG A 3 -2.02 15.59 -11.22
N ASN A 4 -1.98 15.31 -12.52
CA ASN A 4 -2.73 14.22 -13.15
C ASN A 4 -2.14 12.88 -12.69
N ASN A 5 -2.09 12.65 -11.38
CA ASN A 5 -1.82 11.32 -10.84
C ASN A 5 -3.08 10.52 -11.13
N ARG A 6 -2.99 9.50 -11.99
CA ARG A 6 -4.09 8.57 -12.25
C ARG A 6 -4.40 7.84 -10.94
N LEU A 7 -5.28 8.42 -10.13
CA LEU A 7 -5.58 7.95 -8.78
C LEU A 7 -6.82 7.06 -8.87
N SER A 8 -6.65 5.77 -8.63
CA SER A 8 -7.79 4.88 -8.51
C SER A 8 -8.52 5.12 -7.20
N PRO A 9 -9.81 4.75 -7.10
CA PRO A 9 -10.54 4.82 -5.83
C PRO A 9 -9.82 4.12 -4.68
N LEU A 10 -9.14 3.00 -4.96
CA LEU A 10 -8.39 2.25 -3.97
C LEU A 10 -7.14 3.01 -3.49
N LEU A 11 -6.39 3.63 -4.41
CA LEU A 11 -5.24 4.47 -4.04
C LEU A 11 -5.67 5.64 -3.14
N LEU A 12 -6.79 6.30 -3.47
CA LEU A 12 -7.31 7.40 -2.66
C LEU A 12 -7.76 6.92 -1.27
N ALA A 13 -8.51 5.81 -1.20
CA ALA A 13 -8.97 5.23 0.06
C ALA A 13 -7.80 4.83 0.97
N SER A 14 -6.75 4.22 0.41
CA SER A 14 -5.54 3.86 1.14
C SER A 14 -4.75 5.09 1.62
N SER A 15 -4.65 6.14 0.80
CA SER A 15 -3.96 7.38 1.19
C SER A 15 -4.67 8.17 2.29
N THR A 16 -5.98 7.99 2.43
CA THR A 16 -6.81 8.68 3.43
C THR A 16 -7.05 7.86 4.69
N GLY A 17 -6.58 6.60 4.73
CA GLY A 17 -6.81 5.70 5.85
C GLY A 17 -8.25 5.20 5.96
N ASN A 18 -9.05 5.31 4.90
CA ASN A 18 -10.46 4.91 4.93
C ASN A 18 -10.60 3.39 4.81
N VAL A 19 -10.44 2.69 5.93
CA VAL A 19 -10.49 1.21 6.03
C VAL A 19 -11.74 0.63 5.38
N GLN A 20 -12.91 1.22 5.62
CA GLN A 20 -14.18 0.71 5.10
C GLN A 20 -14.25 0.80 3.57
N SER A 21 -13.73 1.87 3.00
CA SER A 21 -13.67 2.04 1.55
C SER A 21 -12.65 1.10 0.93
N VAL A 22 -11.47 0.93 1.54
CA VAL A 22 -10.47 -0.05 1.10
C VAL A 22 -11.09 -1.45 1.06
N LYS A 23 -11.69 -1.89 2.18
CA LYS A 23 -12.32 -3.20 2.29
C LYS A 23 -13.37 -3.42 1.20
N ARG A 24 -14.32 -2.48 1.07
CA ARG A 24 -15.41 -2.59 0.08
C ARG A 24 -14.88 -2.62 -1.36
N LEU A 25 -13.88 -1.80 -1.68
CA LEU A 25 -13.29 -1.79 -3.02
C LEU A 25 -12.62 -3.13 -3.35
N LEU A 26 -11.88 -3.71 -2.40
CA LEU A 26 -11.26 -5.03 -2.57
C LEU A 26 -12.28 -6.15 -2.70
N GLU A 27 -13.35 -6.14 -1.90
CA GLU A 27 -14.49 -7.08 -2.01
C GLU A 27 -15.17 -7.00 -3.40
N HIS A 28 -15.18 -5.81 -4.01
CA HIS A 28 -15.66 -5.56 -5.36
C HIS A 28 -14.59 -5.74 -6.45
N LYS A 29 -13.51 -6.50 -6.15
CA LYS A 29 -12.44 -6.87 -7.09
C LYS A 29 -11.66 -5.68 -7.66
N ALA A 30 -11.53 -4.59 -6.89
CA ALA A 30 -10.54 -3.57 -7.23
C ALA A 30 -9.14 -4.20 -7.24
N ASP A 31 -8.35 -3.87 -8.26
CA ASP A 31 -6.99 -4.38 -8.40
C ASP A 31 -6.06 -3.75 -7.33
N PRO A 32 -5.55 -4.52 -6.34
CA PRO A 32 -4.65 -3.99 -5.32
C PRO A 32 -3.28 -3.57 -5.87
N ASN A 33 -2.92 -4.08 -7.05
CA ASN A 33 -1.64 -3.86 -7.72
C ASN A 33 -1.68 -2.71 -8.72
N GLN A 34 -2.81 -2.01 -8.82
CA GLN A 34 -2.93 -0.86 -9.70
C GLN A 34 -1.93 0.24 -9.31
N ARG A 35 -1.14 0.68 -10.29
CA ARG A 35 -0.12 1.72 -10.12
C ARG A 35 -0.60 3.06 -10.69
N ASN A 36 -0.29 4.15 -9.99
CA ASN A 36 -0.42 5.48 -10.57
C ASN A 36 0.77 5.81 -11.49
N ASN A 37 0.79 7.04 -12.02
CA ASN A 37 1.85 7.50 -12.93
C ASN A 37 3.25 7.59 -12.29
N GLN A 38 3.35 7.46 -10.97
CA GLN A 38 4.61 7.41 -10.21
C GLN A 38 4.97 5.97 -9.82
N GLY A 39 4.25 4.96 -10.33
CA GLY A 39 4.46 3.57 -9.98
C GLY A 39 3.93 3.17 -8.59
N LEU A 40 3.28 4.08 -7.85
CA LEU A 40 2.83 3.83 -6.48
C LEU A 40 1.56 2.97 -6.45
N THR A 41 1.54 1.98 -5.55
CA THR A 41 0.41 1.09 -5.27
C THR A 41 -0.36 1.51 -4.02
N ALA A 42 -1.52 0.91 -3.79
CA ALA A 42 -2.33 1.15 -2.59
C ALA A 42 -1.57 0.78 -1.31
N LEU A 43 -0.75 -0.27 -1.37
CA LEU A 43 0.11 -0.71 -0.28
C LEU A 43 1.10 0.39 0.10
N MET A 44 1.77 1.01 -0.87
CA MET A 44 2.72 2.09 -0.63
C MET A 44 2.05 3.33 -0.02
N PHE A 45 0.85 3.69 -0.47
CA PHE A 45 0.10 4.79 0.15
C PHE A 45 -0.25 4.52 1.62
N ALA A 46 -0.64 3.29 1.96
CA ALA A 46 -0.96 2.92 3.34
C ALA A 46 0.24 3.07 4.29
N LEU A 47 1.47 2.89 3.79
CA LEU A 47 2.69 3.10 4.56
C LEU A 47 2.92 4.55 4.97
N HIS A 48 2.29 5.52 4.31
CA HIS A 48 2.40 6.92 4.65
C HIS A 48 1.44 7.39 5.75
N LEU A 49 0.47 6.56 6.15
CA LEU A 49 -0.46 6.88 7.23
C LEU A 49 0.26 7.09 8.57
N ASP A 50 -0.29 7.98 9.38
CA ASP A 50 0.24 8.32 10.72
C ASP A 50 -0.34 7.41 11.81
N ASP A 51 -1.57 6.94 11.64
CA ASP A 51 -2.21 6.01 12.58
C ASP A 51 -1.76 4.57 12.32
N ALA A 52 -0.97 4.02 13.26
CA ALA A 52 -0.38 2.69 13.13
C ALA A 52 -1.42 1.56 13.07
N SER A 53 -2.57 1.70 13.76
CA SER A 53 -3.63 0.69 13.77
C SER A 53 -4.34 0.61 12.41
N THR A 54 -4.67 1.77 11.86
CA THR A 54 -5.27 1.96 10.54
C THR A 54 -4.33 1.49 9.45
N GLN A 55 -3.05 1.85 9.55
CA GLN A 55 -1.99 1.37 8.66
C GLN A 55 -1.91 -0.15 8.68
N GLU A 56 -1.81 -0.77 9.86
CA GLU A 56 -1.73 -2.23 10.01
C GLU A 56 -2.95 -2.94 9.40
N THR A 57 -4.13 -2.38 9.60
CA THR A 57 -5.38 -2.91 9.06
C THR A 57 -5.42 -2.85 7.53
N ILE A 58 -5.08 -1.70 6.94
CA ILE A 58 -5.12 -1.50 5.48
C ILE A 58 -4.04 -2.35 4.80
N VAL A 59 -2.83 -2.43 5.37
CA VAL A 59 -1.76 -3.29 4.85
C VAL A 59 -2.19 -4.76 4.87
N GLY A 60 -2.79 -5.22 5.97
CA GLY A 60 -3.33 -6.57 6.07
C GLY A 60 -4.37 -6.86 5.00
N LEU A 61 -5.38 -5.99 4.85
CA LEU A 61 -6.43 -6.14 3.83
C LEU A 61 -5.87 -6.22 2.41
N LEU A 62 -4.90 -5.37 2.07
CA LEU A 62 -4.30 -5.35 0.75
C LEU A 62 -3.53 -6.66 0.46
N ILE A 63 -2.73 -7.12 1.41
CA ILE A 63 -1.98 -8.39 1.29
C ILE A 63 -2.95 -9.58 1.17
N GLU A 64 -3.98 -9.64 2.01
CA GLU A 64 -5.00 -10.70 1.98
C GLU A 64 -5.73 -10.79 0.62
N HIS A 65 -5.82 -9.66 -0.10
CA HIS A 65 -6.44 -9.59 -1.43
C HIS A 65 -5.43 -9.67 -2.58
N GLY A 66 -4.18 -10.07 -2.31
CA GLY A 66 -3.19 -10.34 -3.35
C GLY A 66 -2.37 -9.12 -3.80
N ALA A 67 -2.17 -8.14 -2.92
CA ALA A 67 -1.19 -7.10 -3.17
C ALA A 67 0.22 -7.70 -3.26
N ASP A 68 0.89 -7.43 -4.37
CA ASP A 68 2.30 -7.76 -4.60
C ASP A 68 3.17 -6.77 -3.82
N VAL A 69 3.81 -7.30 -2.79
CA VAL A 69 4.68 -6.55 -1.86
C VAL A 69 6.02 -6.15 -2.49
N ASN A 70 6.39 -6.77 -3.62
CA ASN A 70 7.66 -6.57 -4.32
C ASN A 70 7.57 -5.55 -5.46
N LEU A 71 6.38 -5.00 -5.75
CA LEU A 71 6.25 -3.88 -6.66
C LEU A 71 7.05 -2.68 -6.16
N THR A 72 7.71 -1.99 -7.08
CA THR A 72 8.49 -0.78 -6.81
C THR A 72 7.81 0.46 -7.38
N ASP A 73 8.08 1.63 -6.82
CA ASP A 73 7.70 2.90 -7.44
C ASP A 73 8.61 3.24 -8.65
N CYS A 74 8.44 4.41 -9.27
CA CYS A 74 9.30 4.86 -10.37
C CYS A 74 10.76 5.12 -9.99
N ASN A 75 11.06 5.22 -8.69
CA ASN A 75 12.42 5.40 -8.17
C ASN A 75 13.05 4.06 -7.76
N GLY A 76 12.34 2.95 -7.93
CA GLY A 76 12.79 1.62 -7.52
C GLY A 76 12.51 1.29 -6.05
N TYR A 77 11.73 2.11 -5.33
CA TYR A 77 11.43 1.83 -3.93
C TYR A 77 10.30 0.82 -3.75
N SER A 78 10.58 -0.28 -3.07
CA SER A 78 9.58 -1.28 -2.66
C SER A 78 8.81 -0.87 -1.40
N ALA A 79 7.71 -1.57 -1.11
CA ALA A 79 6.96 -1.38 0.14
C ALA A 79 7.84 -1.58 1.38
N LEU A 80 8.76 -2.55 1.34
CA LEU A 80 9.67 -2.83 2.45
C LEU A 80 10.66 -1.68 2.68
N GLN A 81 11.21 -1.12 1.61
CA GLN A 81 12.15 0.01 1.68
C GLN A 81 11.45 1.28 2.23
N ILE A 82 10.20 1.53 1.82
CA ILE A 82 9.39 2.63 2.36
C ILE A 82 9.08 2.42 3.85
N ALA A 83 8.66 1.21 4.24
CA ALA A 83 8.33 0.87 5.63
C ALA A 83 9.55 0.97 6.57
N SER A 84 10.74 0.66 6.06
CA SER A 84 12.00 0.69 6.82
C SER A 84 12.33 2.09 7.33
N ALA A 85 12.02 3.13 6.54
CA ALA A 85 12.22 4.53 6.95
C ALA A 85 11.33 4.95 8.15
N LYS A 86 10.20 4.26 8.36
CA LYS A 86 9.23 4.56 9.42
C LYS A 86 9.41 3.75 10.71
N GLN A 87 10.36 2.81 10.75
CA GLN A 87 10.64 1.97 11.93
C GLN A 87 9.42 1.18 12.47
N ASN A 88 8.41 0.92 11.64
CA ASN A 88 7.24 0.15 12.07
C ASN A 88 7.50 -1.36 11.95
N VAL A 89 8.02 -1.94 13.05
CA VAL A 89 8.40 -3.36 13.12
C VAL A 89 7.27 -4.31 12.76
N ARG A 90 6.01 -3.98 13.10
CA ARG A 90 4.85 -4.84 12.78
C ARG A 90 4.59 -4.90 11.29
N ILE A 91 4.68 -3.77 10.60
CA ILE A 91 4.51 -3.69 9.16
C ILE A 91 5.66 -4.38 8.44
N LEU A 92 6.90 -4.17 8.89
CA LEU A 92 8.06 -4.88 8.37
C LEU A 92 7.86 -6.39 8.48
N LYS A 93 7.44 -6.88 9.66
CA LYS A 93 7.15 -8.29 9.87
C LYS A 93 6.06 -8.81 8.92
N LYS A 94 4.94 -8.10 8.79
CA LYS A 94 3.86 -8.49 7.85
C LYS A 94 4.36 -8.57 6.39
N LEU A 95 5.16 -7.60 5.95
CA LEU A 95 5.73 -7.60 4.61
C LEU A 95 6.68 -8.80 4.41
N PHE A 96 7.57 -9.08 5.36
CA PHE A 96 8.44 -10.27 5.33
C PHE A 96 7.65 -11.58 5.30
N ASP A 97 6.65 -11.72 6.18
CA ASP A 97 5.79 -12.91 6.24
C ASP A 97 5.00 -13.11 4.94
N SER A 98 4.84 -12.05 4.14
CA SER A 98 4.15 -12.06 2.84
C SER A 98 5.09 -12.22 1.64
N GLY A 99 6.38 -12.51 1.87
CA GLY A 99 7.36 -12.73 0.81
C GLY A 99 7.98 -11.46 0.23
N ALA A 100 8.02 -10.36 1.00
CA ALA A 100 8.75 -9.17 0.59
C ALA A 100 10.26 -9.44 0.56
N ASP A 101 10.86 -9.24 -0.60
CA ASP A 101 12.30 -9.37 -0.80
C ASP A 101 13.04 -8.12 -0.32
N MET A 102 14.27 -8.32 0.14
CA MET A 102 15.14 -7.24 0.63
C MET A 102 15.77 -6.42 -0.52
N THR A 103 15.63 -6.87 -1.76
CA THR A 103 16.33 -6.35 -2.95
C THR A 103 15.69 -5.08 -3.51
#